data_AF-B0SSN1-F1
#
_entry.id   AF-B0SSN1-F1
#
_cell.length_a   1.000
_cell.length_b   1.000
_cell.length_c   1.000
_cell.angle_alpha   90.00
_cell.angle_beta   90.00
_cell.angle_gamma   90.00
#
_symmetry.space_group_name_H-M   'P 1'
#
loop_
_entity.id
_entity.type
_entity.pdbx_description
1 polymer ?
#
loop_
_entity_poly.entity_id
_entity_poly.type
_entity_poly.pdbx_seq_one_letter_code
_entity_poly.pdbx_strand_id
1 'polypeptide(L)'
;MIRKIRSYFIHRIIKILNRLLNDRFEQISNRYHLVCEGTFYSSNGCSIGVGSNLIIPNGTELLLGEGVYIGRNVEIGPGNRIEIGDYTSIQDRTTILGDVSIGRYCTFAANISISSGNHYFDKFPELNIKDQDRRVLKDPVLRNQLSKPVVIEDDCWLGANVFVMNGLKIGKGSVIGANAVITKDVLPYSVVAGVPGKKIRNRINFIPPTSLDCNRSIDLPYFYSGFLVSDAERERYHELNGLGTKKQFSIALKHDSGDVVVVRCKKIVSGKVWLRYNDSKQELSDEFTDLSFRLDSEESIIHFSLAIDPNQNLDQSLSMIVVGSCSIKKQ
;
A
#
# COMPACT_ATOMS: atom_id res chain seq x y z
N MET A 1 19.48 26.98 41.07
CA MET A 1 18.61 25.80 41.35
C MET A 1 17.59 25.71 40.22
N ILE A 2 17.85 25.01 39.11
CA ILE A 2 17.69 23.55 38.87
C ILE A 2 16.21 23.07 38.87
N ARG A 3 15.77 22.58 37.69
CA ARG A 3 14.66 21.63 37.36
C ARG A 3 13.22 22.18 37.45
N LYS A 4 12.28 21.95 36.50
CA LYS A 4 12.02 20.84 35.56
C LYS A 4 11.06 21.26 34.40
N ILE A 5 11.09 20.46 33.34
CA ILE A 5 10.53 20.53 31.95
C ILE A 5 9.05 20.10 31.82
N ARG A 6 8.32 20.63 30.80
CA ARG A 6 7.50 19.91 29.75
C ARG A 6 6.48 20.87 29.08
N SER A 7 6.74 21.36 27.86
CA SER A 7 6.41 20.78 26.53
C SER A 7 4.90 20.76 26.21
N TYR A 8 4.39 21.77 25.50
CA TYR A 8 3.11 21.72 24.75
C TYR A 8 2.98 22.90 23.75
N PHE A 9 3.95 23.11 22.85
CA PHE A 9 3.91 24.25 21.91
C PHE A 9 4.52 23.93 20.53
N ILE A 10 4.11 22.84 19.87
CA ILE A 10 4.39 22.59 18.44
C ILE A 10 3.19 21.89 17.79
N HIS A 11 2.02 22.53 17.73
CA HIS A 11 0.83 22.00 17.02
C HIS A 11 0.15 23.04 16.11
N ARG A 12 0.80 24.20 15.88
CA ARG A 12 0.19 25.33 15.13
C ARG A 12 0.80 25.59 13.74
N ILE A 13 1.79 24.81 13.28
CA ILE A 13 2.46 25.04 11.98
C ILE A 13 1.97 24.09 10.85
N ILE A 14 1.30 22.98 11.17
CA ILE A 14 0.89 21.99 10.15
C ILE A 14 -0.37 22.41 9.36
N LYS A 15 -1.15 23.38 9.84
CA LYS A 15 -2.41 23.82 9.18
C LYS A 15 -2.27 24.94 8.14
N ILE A 16 -1.08 25.56 8.00
CA ILE A 16 -0.88 26.71 7.08
C ILE A 16 -0.10 26.33 5.81
N LEU A 17 0.61 25.19 5.78
CA LEU A 17 1.43 24.79 4.61
C LEU A 17 0.68 24.03 3.50
N ASN A 18 -0.50 23.47 3.76
CA ASN A 18 -1.35 22.84 2.73
C ASN A 18 -2.14 23.86 1.87
N ARG A 19 -1.81 25.15 1.94
CA ARG A 19 -2.47 26.24 1.20
C ARG A 19 -1.60 26.94 0.16
N LEU A 20 -0.37 26.46 -0.07
CA LEU A 20 0.46 26.84 -1.23
C LEU A 20 0.43 25.69 -2.25
N LEU A 21 -0.77 25.44 -2.77
CA LEU A 21 -1.02 24.60 -3.93
C LEU A 21 -0.73 25.46 -5.17
N ASN A 22 0.14 24.98 -6.07
CA ASN A 22 0.48 25.48 -7.43
C ASN A 22 1.74 26.34 -7.67
N ASP A 23 2.61 26.56 -6.68
CA ASP A 23 3.92 27.18 -6.98
C ASP A 23 5.02 26.11 -6.97
N ARG A 24 5.84 26.08 -8.04
CA ARG A 24 7.04 25.21 -8.12
C ARG A 24 7.85 25.34 -6.82
N PHE A 25 8.04 24.22 -6.13
CA PHE A 25 8.86 24.17 -4.93
C PHE A 25 10.05 23.27 -5.19
N GLU A 26 11.23 23.89 -5.28
CA GLU A 26 12.50 23.19 -5.32
C GLU A 26 13.10 23.26 -3.92
N GLN A 27 13.15 22.11 -3.23
CA GLN A 27 13.87 22.02 -1.96
C GLN A 27 15.20 21.32 -2.23
N ILE A 28 16.20 22.11 -2.61
CA ILE A 28 17.59 21.71 -2.45
C ILE A 28 17.92 21.91 -0.98
N SER A 29 17.70 20.89 -0.16
CA SER A 29 18.37 20.85 1.14
C SER A 29 19.79 20.36 0.93
N ASN A 30 20.74 20.73 1.79
CA ASN A 30 22.11 20.15 1.77
C ASN A 30 22.12 18.61 1.95
N ARG A 31 20.95 17.98 2.07
CA ARG A 31 20.79 16.54 2.27
C ARG A 31 20.20 15.87 1.05
N TYR A 32 19.16 16.37 0.37
CA TYR A 32 18.57 15.68 -0.78
C TYR A 32 18.04 16.68 -1.83
N HIS A 33 17.84 16.18 -3.05
CA HIS A 33 17.32 16.92 -4.19
C HIS A 33 15.83 16.57 -4.38
N LEU A 34 14.97 17.58 -4.31
CA LEU A 34 13.52 17.47 -4.54
C LEU A 34 13.08 18.51 -5.58
N VAL A 35 12.62 18.04 -6.73
CA VAL A 35 11.99 18.86 -7.78
C VAL A 35 10.51 18.49 -7.80
N CYS A 36 9.64 19.41 -7.40
CA CYS A 36 8.20 19.17 -7.35
C CYS A 36 7.44 20.15 -8.25
N GLU A 37 6.96 19.65 -9.38
CA GLU A 37 5.99 20.31 -10.27
C GLU A 37 4.60 19.66 -10.20
N GLY A 38 4.50 18.44 -9.67
CA GLY A 38 3.25 17.72 -9.39
C GLY A 38 2.83 17.79 -7.92
N THR A 39 2.22 16.72 -7.43
CA THR A 39 1.74 16.61 -6.04
C THR A 39 2.70 15.78 -5.21
N PHE A 40 3.28 16.40 -4.17
CA PHE A 40 4.03 15.69 -3.14
C PHE A 40 3.27 15.72 -1.82
N TYR A 41 2.99 14.54 -1.26
CA TYR A 41 2.44 14.39 0.08
C TYR A 41 3.37 13.55 0.94
N SER A 42 3.70 14.06 2.12
CA SER A 42 4.45 13.31 3.12
C SER A 42 3.74 13.39 4.46
N SER A 43 3.46 12.23 5.05
CA SER A 43 2.88 12.12 6.38
C SER A 43 3.92 12.38 7.48
N ASN A 44 3.47 12.34 8.74
CA ASN A 44 4.34 12.54 9.89
C ASN A 44 5.41 11.45 9.98
N GLY A 45 6.58 11.80 10.52
CA GLY A 45 7.65 10.84 10.82
C GLY A 45 8.45 10.37 9.60
N CYS A 46 8.18 10.87 8.39
CA CYS A 46 8.98 10.54 7.22
C CYS A 46 10.41 11.08 7.33
N SER A 47 11.36 10.35 6.75
CA SER A 47 12.75 10.79 6.63
C SER A 47 13.31 10.46 5.25
N ILE A 48 14.13 11.37 4.72
CA ILE A 48 14.78 11.23 3.42
C ILE A 48 16.29 11.39 3.62
N GLY A 49 17.02 10.35 3.23
CA GLY A 49 18.46 10.23 3.38
C GLY A 49 19.23 11.11 2.40
N VAL A 50 20.51 11.27 2.71
CA VAL A 50 21.40 12.17 1.95
C VAL A 50 21.63 11.67 0.52
N GLY A 51 21.66 12.57 -0.45
CA GLY A 51 21.91 12.31 -1.87
C GLY A 51 20.70 11.79 -2.64
N SER A 52 19.55 11.59 -1.99
CA SER A 52 18.35 11.10 -2.66
C SER A 52 17.77 12.14 -3.62
N ASN A 53 17.23 11.66 -4.74
CA ASN A 53 16.70 12.44 -5.84
C ASN A 53 15.22 12.11 -6.05
N LEU A 54 14.35 13.05 -5.72
CA LEU A 54 12.90 12.94 -5.86
C LEU A 54 12.47 13.94 -6.93
N ILE A 55 12.07 13.46 -8.11
CA ILE A 55 11.61 14.30 -9.22
C ILE A 55 10.15 13.98 -9.45
N ILE A 56 9.26 14.95 -9.22
CA ILE A 56 7.80 14.79 -9.27
C ILE A 56 7.30 15.74 -10.37
N PRO A 57 7.23 15.29 -11.64
CA PRO A 57 6.79 16.13 -12.75
C PRO A 57 5.35 16.63 -12.61
N ASN A 58 5.00 17.66 -13.37
CA ASN A 58 3.63 18.17 -13.44
C ASN A 58 2.63 17.05 -13.80
N GLY A 59 1.50 17.01 -13.08
CA GLY A 59 0.45 16.01 -13.27
C GLY A 59 0.75 14.63 -12.66
N THR A 60 1.85 14.48 -11.92
CA THR A 60 2.20 13.23 -11.23
C THR A 60 2.10 13.36 -9.70
N GLU A 61 2.05 12.23 -9.00
CA GLU A 61 1.92 12.19 -7.54
C GLU A 61 2.99 11.32 -6.89
N LEU A 62 3.59 11.81 -5.81
CA LEU A 62 4.37 11.02 -4.85
C LEU A 62 3.75 11.15 -3.46
N LEU A 63 3.32 10.02 -2.90
CA LEU A 63 2.65 9.96 -1.60
C LEU A 63 3.44 9.07 -0.63
N LEU A 64 3.85 9.63 0.50
CA LEU A 64 4.53 8.93 1.58
C LEU A 64 3.62 8.82 2.81
N GLY A 65 3.36 7.58 3.23
CA GLY A 65 2.64 7.24 4.46
C GLY A 65 3.41 7.60 5.73
N GLU A 66 2.80 7.39 6.88
CA GLU A 66 3.39 7.72 8.18
C GLU A 66 4.67 6.94 8.42
N GLY A 67 5.72 7.58 8.93
CA GLY A 67 6.96 6.89 9.33
C GLY A 67 7.76 6.25 8.18
N VAL A 68 7.53 6.66 6.92
CA VAL A 68 8.31 6.15 5.78
C VAL A 68 9.77 6.59 5.89
N TYR A 69 10.67 5.62 5.76
CA TYR A 69 12.11 5.87 5.70
C TYR A 69 12.61 5.73 4.26
N ILE A 70 13.16 6.80 3.70
CA ILE A 70 13.89 6.77 2.43
C ILE A 70 15.38 6.93 2.75
N GLY A 71 16.18 5.95 2.33
CA GLY A 71 17.63 5.88 2.53
C GLY A 71 18.39 6.92 1.70
N ARG A 72 19.69 6.71 1.59
CA ARG A 72 20.62 7.61 0.88
C ARG A 72 20.71 7.27 -0.59
N ASN A 73 20.86 8.30 -1.43
CA ASN A 73 20.99 8.16 -2.89
C ASN A 73 19.84 7.35 -3.51
N VAL A 74 18.63 7.44 -2.96
CA VAL A 74 17.43 6.82 -3.53
C VAL A 74 16.90 7.71 -4.65
N GLU A 75 16.47 7.11 -5.76
CA GLU A 75 15.85 7.82 -6.87
C GLU A 75 14.37 7.45 -6.95
N ILE A 76 13.48 8.46 -6.93
CA ILE A 76 12.05 8.28 -7.09
C ILE A 76 11.52 9.27 -8.14
N GLY A 77 10.84 8.73 -9.15
CA GLY A 77 10.26 9.49 -10.26
C GLY A 77 8.93 8.92 -10.72
N PRO A 78 7.78 9.42 -10.21
CA PRO A 78 6.47 8.95 -10.64
C PRO A 78 6.19 9.22 -12.12
N GLY A 79 5.57 8.25 -12.79
CA GLY A 79 5.05 8.38 -14.16
C GLY A 79 3.64 8.99 -14.18
N ASN A 80 2.76 8.45 -13.34
CA ASN A 80 1.51 9.07 -12.90
C ASN A 80 1.48 9.12 -11.37
N ARG A 81 1.73 8.00 -10.69
CA ARG A 81 1.63 7.93 -9.22
C ARG A 81 2.58 6.90 -8.62
N ILE A 82 3.33 7.33 -7.59
CA ILE A 82 4.03 6.45 -6.65
C ILE A 82 3.44 6.64 -5.26
N GLU A 83 3.05 5.55 -4.63
CA GLU A 83 2.55 5.52 -3.25
C GLU A 83 3.40 4.57 -2.41
N ILE A 84 3.85 5.03 -1.26
CA ILE A 84 4.59 4.23 -0.28
C ILE A 84 3.83 4.25 1.04
N GLY A 85 3.33 3.08 1.45
CA GLY A 85 2.51 2.92 2.65
C GLY A 85 3.29 3.12 3.95
N ASP A 86 2.52 3.33 5.02
CA ASP A 86 3.00 3.60 6.37
C ASP A 86 4.09 2.62 6.84
N TYR A 87 5.11 3.13 7.51
CA TYR A 87 6.20 2.41 8.16
C TYR A 87 7.02 1.53 7.20
N THR A 88 6.97 1.81 5.90
CA THR A 88 7.84 1.17 4.92
C THR A 88 9.22 1.82 4.90
N SER A 89 10.25 0.98 4.85
CA SER A 89 11.66 1.41 4.79
C SER A 89 12.28 1.04 3.46
N ILE A 90 12.75 2.05 2.72
CA ILE A 90 13.50 1.94 1.46
C ILE A 90 14.97 2.25 1.75
N GLN A 91 15.85 1.26 1.65
CA GLN A 91 17.28 1.46 1.91
C GLN A 91 18.03 2.05 0.70
N ASP A 92 19.28 2.42 0.96
CA ASP A 92 20.16 3.17 0.07
C ASP A 92 20.19 2.68 -1.39
N ARG A 93 20.34 3.63 -2.32
CA ARG A 93 20.59 3.39 -3.76
C ARG A 93 19.49 2.60 -4.46
N THR A 94 18.29 2.61 -3.89
CA THR A 94 17.09 2.05 -4.53
C THR A 94 16.55 3.02 -5.58
N THR A 95 16.04 2.49 -6.69
CA THR A 95 15.43 3.26 -7.78
C THR A 95 13.99 2.80 -7.99
N ILE A 96 13.04 3.73 -7.94
CA ILE A 96 11.60 3.50 -8.10
C ILE A 96 11.05 4.49 -9.14
N LEU A 97 10.73 4.00 -10.33
CA LEU A 97 10.32 4.84 -11.46
C LEU A 97 8.98 4.42 -12.05
N GLY A 98 8.21 5.39 -12.53
CA GLY A 98 6.92 5.13 -13.19
C GLY A 98 5.78 4.98 -12.18
N ASP A 99 4.93 3.98 -12.37
CA ASP A 99 3.73 3.74 -11.55
C ASP A 99 3.96 2.57 -10.59
N VAL A 100 4.13 2.89 -9.30
CA VAL A 100 4.47 1.89 -8.28
C VAL A 100 3.66 2.12 -7.00
N SER A 101 2.97 1.08 -6.53
CA SER A 101 2.30 1.09 -5.23
C SER A 101 3.00 0.13 -4.28
N ILE A 102 3.49 0.64 -3.15
CA ILE A 102 4.15 -0.13 -2.10
C ILE A 102 3.27 -0.05 -0.85
N GLY A 103 2.94 -1.20 -0.29
CA GLY A 103 2.11 -1.33 0.90
C GLY A 103 2.80 -0.86 2.18
N ARG A 104 2.15 -1.11 3.30
CA ARG A 104 2.63 -0.74 4.64
C ARG A 104 3.66 -1.75 5.16
N TYR A 105 4.49 -1.32 6.10
CA TYR A 105 5.42 -2.17 6.85
C TYR A 105 6.36 -3.00 5.96
N CYS A 106 6.66 -2.54 4.75
CA CYS A 106 7.58 -3.24 3.87
C CYS A 106 9.04 -2.90 4.22
N THR A 107 9.93 -3.85 3.98
CA THR A 107 11.37 -3.69 4.19
C THR A 107 12.10 -3.92 2.88
N PHE A 108 12.76 -2.87 2.39
CA PHE A 108 13.53 -2.90 1.14
C PHE A 108 14.99 -2.75 1.50
N ALA A 109 15.82 -3.74 1.17
CA ALA A 109 17.27 -3.63 1.31
C ALA A 109 17.86 -2.70 0.23
N ALA A 110 19.18 -2.52 0.25
CA ALA A 110 19.84 -1.56 -0.65
C ALA A 110 19.81 -2.03 -2.12
N ASN A 111 19.93 -1.07 -3.04
CA ASN A 111 20.06 -1.28 -4.48
C ASN A 111 18.87 -2.01 -5.14
N ILE A 112 17.64 -1.78 -4.67
CA ILE A 112 16.47 -2.36 -5.34
C ILE A 112 16.14 -1.55 -6.60
N SER A 113 15.67 -2.20 -7.65
CA SER A 113 15.28 -1.54 -8.90
C SER A 113 13.87 -1.96 -9.30
N ILE A 114 12.98 -0.97 -9.42
CA ILE A 114 11.58 -1.15 -9.82
C ILE A 114 11.25 -0.08 -10.85
N SER A 115 10.69 -0.50 -11.98
CA SER A 115 10.14 0.41 -12.97
C SER A 115 8.87 -0.15 -13.58
N SER A 116 7.87 0.69 -13.81
CA SER A 116 6.68 0.32 -14.60
C SER A 116 6.92 0.43 -16.11
N GLY A 117 8.00 1.10 -16.54
CA GLY A 117 8.27 1.38 -17.95
C GLY A 117 8.66 0.14 -18.75
N ASN A 118 8.44 0.21 -20.06
CA ASN A 118 8.85 -0.81 -21.02
C ASN A 118 9.43 -0.17 -22.28
N HIS A 119 10.28 -0.92 -22.98
CA HIS A 119 10.77 -0.57 -24.31
C HIS A 119 10.33 -1.66 -25.30
N TYR A 120 9.91 -1.27 -26.51
CA TYR A 120 9.51 -2.21 -27.54
C TYR A 120 10.70 -2.57 -28.43
N PHE A 121 10.89 -3.86 -28.69
CA PHE A 121 11.97 -4.37 -29.52
C PHE A 121 11.52 -5.30 -30.65
N ASP A 122 10.28 -5.80 -30.60
CA ASP A 122 9.73 -6.81 -31.52
C ASP A 122 8.44 -6.36 -32.24
N LYS A 123 7.95 -5.15 -31.97
CA LYS A 123 6.62 -4.68 -32.43
C LYS A 123 6.64 -4.12 -33.85
N PHE A 124 7.70 -3.41 -34.21
CA PHE A 124 7.92 -2.86 -35.55
C PHE A 124 9.31 -3.32 -36.03
N PRO A 125 9.44 -4.59 -36.48
CA PRO A 125 10.73 -5.20 -36.78
C PRO A 125 11.49 -4.52 -37.94
N GLU A 126 10.80 -3.69 -38.73
CA GLU A 126 11.40 -2.85 -39.77
C GLU A 126 12.16 -1.63 -39.22
N LEU A 127 11.98 -1.29 -37.93
CA LEU A 127 12.64 -0.18 -37.25
C LEU A 127 13.68 -0.69 -36.25
N ASN A 128 14.75 0.08 -36.04
CA ASN A 128 15.63 -0.15 -34.89
C ASN A 128 14.85 0.05 -33.57
N ILE A 129 15.30 -0.60 -32.49
CA ILE A 129 14.61 -0.62 -31.18
C ILE A 129 14.22 0.80 -30.71
N LYS A 130 15.12 1.78 -30.83
CA LYS A 130 14.85 3.16 -30.40
C LYS A 130 13.76 3.85 -31.22
N ASP A 131 13.73 3.59 -32.52
CA ASP A 131 12.71 4.14 -33.42
C ASP A 131 11.36 3.45 -33.24
N GLN A 132 11.33 2.19 -32.75
CA GLN A 132 10.09 1.54 -32.33
C GLN A 132 9.41 2.34 -31.20
N ASP A 133 10.14 2.72 -30.16
CA ASP A 133 9.58 3.53 -29.06
C ASP A 133 9.11 4.90 -29.53
N ARG A 134 9.87 5.58 -30.40
CA ARG A 134 9.45 6.87 -30.99
C ARG A 134 8.14 6.76 -31.76
N ARG A 135 7.90 5.63 -32.42
CA ARG A 135 6.64 5.35 -33.11
C ARG A 135 5.53 5.07 -32.10
N VAL A 136 5.78 4.23 -31.10
CA VAL A 136 4.82 3.92 -30.02
C VAL A 136 4.36 5.20 -29.30
N LEU A 137 5.27 6.12 -29.00
CA LEU A 137 4.95 7.37 -28.29
C LEU A 137 3.99 8.29 -29.06
N LYS A 138 3.88 8.14 -30.38
CA LYS A 138 2.94 8.86 -31.25
C LYS A 138 1.59 8.17 -31.37
N ASP A 139 1.49 6.90 -30.96
CA ASP A 139 0.26 6.12 -30.96
C ASP A 139 -0.37 6.14 -29.56
N PRO A 140 -1.55 6.75 -29.36
CA PRO A 140 -2.16 6.85 -28.03
C PRO A 140 -2.45 5.50 -27.36
N VAL A 141 -2.85 4.49 -28.13
CA VAL A 141 -3.19 3.16 -27.61
C VAL A 141 -1.93 2.46 -27.14
N LEU A 142 -0.89 2.47 -27.97
CA LEU A 142 0.37 1.79 -27.63
C LEU A 142 1.15 2.54 -26.56
N ARG A 143 1.09 3.87 -26.54
CA ARG A 143 1.67 4.71 -25.50
C ARG A 143 1.10 4.36 -24.13
N ASN A 144 -0.22 4.16 -24.03
CA ASN A 144 -0.86 3.78 -22.77
C ASN A 144 -0.43 2.39 -22.26
N GLN A 145 0.17 1.56 -23.12
CA GLN A 145 0.69 0.24 -22.77
C GLN A 145 2.19 0.26 -22.38
N LEU A 146 2.87 1.41 -22.47
CA LEU A 146 4.29 1.54 -22.10
C LEU A 146 4.53 1.46 -20.59
N SER A 147 3.54 1.85 -19.79
CA SER A 147 3.59 1.70 -18.34
C SER A 147 2.73 0.51 -17.92
N LYS A 148 3.33 -0.41 -17.18
CA LYS A 148 2.60 -1.49 -16.50
C LYS A 148 2.87 -1.35 -15.00
N PRO A 149 1.90 -0.87 -14.20
CA PRO A 149 2.11 -0.57 -12.80
C PRO A 149 2.62 -1.77 -12.01
N VAL A 150 3.50 -1.53 -11.04
CA VAL A 150 4.01 -2.55 -10.12
C VAL A 150 3.31 -2.37 -8.77
N VAL A 151 2.85 -3.48 -8.19
CA VAL A 151 2.21 -3.49 -6.87
C VAL A 151 3.00 -4.38 -5.92
N ILE A 152 3.45 -3.82 -4.80
CA ILE A 152 4.04 -4.54 -3.69
C ILE A 152 3.08 -4.37 -2.52
N GLU A 153 2.46 -5.45 -2.05
CA GLU A 153 1.49 -5.39 -0.95
C GLU A 153 2.20 -5.30 0.41
N ASP A 154 1.40 -5.16 1.48
CA ASP A 154 1.88 -4.98 2.86
C ASP A 154 2.88 -6.07 3.31
N ASP A 155 3.75 -5.72 4.25
CA ASP A 155 4.64 -6.67 4.97
C ASP A 155 5.59 -7.47 4.06
N CYS A 156 5.94 -6.92 2.90
CA CYS A 156 6.91 -7.55 2.00
C CYS A 156 8.36 -7.23 2.40
N TRP A 157 9.26 -8.19 2.22
CA TRP A 157 10.71 -7.99 2.34
C TRP A 157 11.41 -8.26 1.02
N LEU A 158 12.13 -7.27 0.51
CA LEU A 158 12.97 -7.40 -0.68
C LEU A 158 14.45 -7.32 -0.28
N GLY A 159 15.22 -8.36 -0.63
CA GLY A 159 16.66 -8.44 -0.43
C GLY A 159 17.44 -7.47 -1.32
N ALA A 160 18.74 -7.33 -1.05
CA ALA A 160 19.58 -6.37 -1.77
C ALA A 160 19.69 -6.74 -3.26
N ASN A 161 19.82 -5.73 -4.14
CA ASN A 161 19.94 -5.90 -5.59
C ASN A 161 18.76 -6.66 -6.25
N VAL A 162 17.56 -6.62 -5.66
CA VAL A 162 16.37 -7.21 -6.29
C VAL A 162 15.91 -6.32 -7.46
N PHE A 163 15.60 -6.96 -8.58
CA PHE A 163 14.95 -6.33 -9.71
C PHE A 163 13.52 -6.86 -9.86
N VAL A 164 12.55 -5.96 -9.99
CA VAL A 164 11.14 -6.31 -10.24
C VAL A 164 10.75 -5.84 -11.63
N MET A 165 10.36 -6.78 -12.51
CA MET A 165 9.82 -6.42 -13.82
C MET A 165 8.51 -5.64 -13.69
N ASN A 166 8.26 -4.79 -14.68
CA ASN A 166 7.02 -4.01 -14.78
C ASN A 166 5.77 -4.90 -14.85
N GLY A 167 4.65 -4.37 -14.35
CA GLY A 167 3.35 -5.03 -14.45
C GLY A 167 3.12 -6.20 -13.51
N LEU A 168 3.97 -6.35 -12.48
CA LEU A 168 3.90 -7.46 -11.54
C LEU A 168 3.33 -7.07 -10.19
N LYS A 169 2.71 -8.05 -9.53
CA LYS A 169 2.23 -7.98 -8.15
C LYS A 169 3.07 -8.88 -7.23
N ILE A 170 3.60 -8.31 -6.16
CA ILE A 170 4.20 -9.04 -5.03
C ILE A 170 3.19 -9.07 -3.88
N GLY A 171 2.63 -10.24 -3.60
CA GLY A 171 1.57 -10.43 -2.62
C GLY A 171 2.04 -10.27 -1.18
N LYS A 172 1.11 -9.90 -0.29
CA LYS A 172 1.38 -9.58 1.12
C LYS A 172 2.29 -10.58 1.79
N GLY A 173 3.23 -10.11 2.61
CA GLY A 173 4.06 -11.00 3.41
C GLY A 173 5.06 -11.81 2.59
N SER A 174 5.31 -11.46 1.33
CA SER A 174 6.28 -12.19 0.52
C SER A 174 7.72 -11.76 0.84
N VAL A 175 8.65 -12.69 0.68
CA VAL A 175 10.09 -12.48 0.86
C VAL A 175 10.80 -12.74 -0.46
N ILE A 176 11.53 -11.75 -0.95
CA ILE A 176 12.35 -11.84 -2.14
C ILE A 176 13.81 -11.90 -1.73
N GLY A 177 14.49 -13.00 -2.06
CA GLY A 177 15.91 -13.17 -1.80
C GLY A 177 16.78 -12.16 -2.55
N ALA A 178 17.96 -11.86 -2.00
CA ALA A 178 18.91 -10.93 -2.62
C ALA A 178 19.32 -11.38 -4.04
N ASN A 179 19.60 -10.40 -4.92
CA ASN A 179 19.95 -10.57 -6.33
C ASN A 179 18.89 -11.31 -7.17
N ALA A 180 17.63 -11.39 -6.72
CA ALA A 180 16.57 -12.03 -7.50
C ALA A 180 16.03 -11.11 -8.60
N VAL A 181 15.63 -11.71 -9.73
CA VAL A 181 14.93 -11.03 -10.84
C VAL A 181 13.50 -11.56 -10.90
N ILE A 182 12.55 -10.76 -10.47
CA ILE A 182 11.14 -11.14 -10.42
C ILE A 182 10.49 -10.90 -11.78
N THR A 183 10.02 -12.00 -12.39
CA THR A 183 9.50 -12.04 -13.76
C THR A 183 8.03 -12.47 -13.85
N LYS A 184 7.42 -12.80 -12.70
CA LYS A 184 6.01 -13.22 -12.55
C LYS A 184 5.48 -12.74 -11.21
N ASP A 185 4.17 -12.65 -11.10
CA ASP A 185 3.49 -12.36 -9.84
C ASP A 185 3.90 -13.34 -8.74
N VAL A 186 4.02 -12.81 -7.52
CA VAL A 186 4.38 -13.56 -6.33
C VAL A 186 3.14 -13.69 -5.45
N LEU A 187 2.71 -14.93 -5.22
CA LEU A 187 1.57 -15.20 -4.34
C LEU A 187 1.86 -14.76 -2.89
N PRO A 188 0.83 -14.37 -2.11
CA PRO A 188 1.01 -13.93 -0.74
C PRO A 188 1.76 -14.94 0.10
N TYR A 189 2.57 -14.44 1.04
CA TYR A 189 3.36 -15.23 1.97
C TYR A 189 4.29 -16.23 1.27
N SER A 190 4.82 -15.90 0.10
CA SER A 190 5.79 -16.74 -0.62
C SER A 190 7.22 -16.30 -0.36
N VAL A 191 8.17 -17.23 -0.43
CA VAL A 191 9.61 -16.95 -0.48
C VAL A 191 10.11 -17.24 -1.89
N VAL A 192 10.69 -16.25 -2.56
CA VAL A 192 11.14 -16.33 -3.96
C VAL A 192 12.61 -15.90 -4.05
N ALA A 193 13.42 -16.59 -4.85
CA ALA A 193 14.83 -16.21 -5.09
C ALA A 193 15.31 -16.68 -6.48
N GLY A 194 16.43 -16.12 -6.94
CA GLY A 194 17.13 -16.53 -8.17
C GLY A 194 16.84 -15.67 -9.40
N VAL A 195 17.46 -16.06 -10.53
CA VAL A 195 17.35 -15.39 -11.83
C VAL A 195 17.07 -16.44 -12.92
N PRO A 196 15.84 -16.51 -13.47
CA PRO A 196 14.64 -15.81 -13.00
C PRO A 196 14.22 -16.29 -11.60
N GLY A 197 13.52 -15.43 -10.86
CA GLY A 197 13.02 -15.70 -9.52
C GLY A 197 12.05 -16.88 -9.53
N LYS A 198 12.32 -17.87 -8.67
CA LYS A 198 11.47 -19.05 -8.47
C LYS A 198 11.03 -19.14 -7.03
N LYS A 199 9.79 -19.59 -6.83
CA LYS A 199 9.27 -19.89 -5.49
C LYS A 199 10.11 -21.00 -4.86
N ILE A 200 10.64 -20.73 -3.69
CA ILE A 200 11.44 -21.65 -2.88
C ILE A 200 10.52 -22.41 -1.92
N ARG A 201 9.66 -21.67 -1.21
CA ARG A 201 8.70 -22.21 -0.24
C ARG A 201 7.63 -21.18 0.09
N ASN A 202 6.64 -21.57 0.87
CA ASN A 202 5.80 -20.60 1.57
C ASN A 202 6.51 -20.11 2.84
N ARG A 203 6.30 -18.84 3.20
CA ARG A 203 6.67 -18.26 4.50
C ARG A 203 5.78 -18.83 5.60
N ILE A 204 4.48 -18.89 5.34
CA ILE A 204 3.45 -19.57 6.15
C ILE A 204 2.55 -20.43 5.24
N ASN A 205 1.89 -21.44 5.79
CA ASN A 205 0.87 -22.17 5.03
C ASN A 205 -0.39 -21.31 4.88
N PHE A 206 -0.43 -20.50 3.82
CA PHE A 206 -1.54 -19.58 3.55
C PHE A 206 -2.65 -20.29 2.78
N ILE A 207 -3.63 -20.79 3.52
CA ILE A 207 -4.84 -21.44 2.99
C ILE A 207 -6.03 -20.74 3.64
N PRO A 208 -6.74 -19.85 2.91
CA PRO A 208 -7.88 -19.12 3.44
C PRO A 208 -8.89 -20.05 4.14
N PRO A 209 -9.24 -19.80 5.41
CA PRO A 209 -10.27 -20.55 6.11
C PRO A 209 -11.66 -20.07 5.72
N THR A 210 -12.71 -20.72 6.22
CA THR A 210 -14.11 -20.24 6.06
C THR A 210 -14.55 -19.31 7.20
N SER A 211 -13.72 -19.13 8.24
CA SER A 211 -13.98 -18.22 9.35
C SER A 211 -12.69 -17.66 9.95
N LEU A 212 -12.76 -16.43 10.44
CA LEU A 212 -11.69 -15.68 11.12
C LEU A 212 -12.17 -15.15 12.46
N ASP A 213 -11.30 -15.20 13.47
CA ASP A 213 -11.49 -14.52 14.75
C ASP A 213 -10.22 -13.71 15.09
N CYS A 214 -10.38 -12.43 15.44
CA CYS A 214 -9.25 -11.54 15.76
C CYS A 214 -8.42 -12.02 16.97
N ASN A 215 -9.00 -12.83 17.86
CA ASN A 215 -8.32 -13.37 19.04
C ASN A 215 -7.53 -14.64 18.75
N ARG A 216 -7.69 -15.22 17.55
CA ARG A 216 -6.93 -16.37 17.10
C ARG A 216 -5.70 -15.89 16.32
N SER A 217 -4.52 -16.01 16.93
CA SER A 217 -3.25 -15.60 16.32
C SER A 217 -3.01 -16.23 14.94
N ILE A 218 -3.47 -17.46 14.72
CA ILE A 218 -3.39 -18.18 13.45
C ILE A 218 -4.24 -17.55 12.32
N ASP A 219 -5.26 -16.75 12.67
CA ASP A 219 -6.16 -16.10 11.71
C ASP A 219 -5.66 -14.71 11.28
N LEU A 220 -4.79 -14.09 12.07
CA LEU A 220 -4.26 -12.74 11.82
C LEU A 220 -3.70 -12.52 10.40
N PRO A 221 -3.01 -13.49 9.76
CA PRO A 221 -2.55 -13.34 8.38
C PRO A 221 -3.68 -13.14 7.34
N TYR A 222 -4.89 -13.61 7.65
CA TYR A 222 -6.06 -13.54 6.78
C TYR A 222 -6.93 -12.30 7.01
N PHE A 223 -6.66 -11.52 8.07
CA PHE A 223 -7.01 -10.10 8.11
C PHE A 223 -6.05 -9.37 7.16
N TYR A 224 -6.34 -9.51 5.87
CA TYR A 224 -5.38 -9.44 4.78
C TYR A 224 -4.79 -8.05 4.57
N SER A 225 -5.56 -6.97 4.50
CA SER A 225 -4.97 -5.62 4.36
C SER A 225 -5.84 -4.55 4.98
N GLY A 226 -5.26 -3.37 5.22
CA GLY A 226 -6.00 -2.21 5.73
C GLY A 226 -6.29 -2.21 7.24
N PHE A 227 -5.77 -3.19 7.98
CA PHE A 227 -5.86 -3.27 9.44
C PHE A 227 -4.69 -2.56 10.13
N LEU A 228 -4.96 -1.99 11.31
CA LEU A 228 -4.00 -1.37 12.20
C LEU A 228 -3.40 -2.46 13.10
N VAL A 229 -2.23 -2.98 12.70
CA VAL A 229 -1.68 -4.25 13.21
C VAL A 229 -0.29 -4.13 13.81
N SER A 230 0.27 -2.93 13.98
CA SER A 230 1.48 -2.76 14.81
C SER A 230 1.22 -3.21 16.25
N ASP A 231 2.27 -3.51 17.01
CA ASP A 231 2.12 -3.97 18.41
C ASP A 231 1.31 -2.99 19.26
N ALA A 232 1.59 -1.68 19.13
CA ALA A 232 0.85 -0.62 19.82
C ALA A 232 -0.61 -0.53 19.37
N GLU A 233 -0.89 -0.71 18.07
CA GLU A 233 -2.27 -0.73 17.57
C GLU A 233 -3.02 -1.98 18.02
N ARG A 234 -2.36 -3.14 18.01
CA ARG A 234 -2.95 -4.39 18.50
C ARG A 234 -3.32 -4.28 19.97
N GLU A 235 -2.42 -3.76 20.81
CA GLU A 235 -2.69 -3.51 22.22
C GLU A 235 -3.92 -2.59 22.39
N ARG A 236 -3.98 -1.50 21.61
CA ARG A 236 -5.09 -0.56 21.63
C ARG A 236 -6.44 -1.17 21.26
N TYR A 237 -6.49 -2.07 20.27
CA TYR A 237 -7.75 -2.65 19.79
C TYR A 237 -8.11 -3.99 20.45
N HIS A 238 -7.16 -4.60 21.16
CA HIS A 238 -7.39 -5.84 21.91
C HIS A 238 -8.51 -5.67 22.95
N GLU A 239 -8.52 -4.56 23.69
CA GLU A 239 -9.60 -4.24 24.66
C GLU A 239 -10.97 -4.05 24.00
N LEU A 240 -10.98 -3.73 22.71
CA LEU A 240 -12.20 -3.56 21.90
C LEU A 240 -12.64 -4.87 21.24
N ASN A 241 -11.94 -5.97 21.48
CA ASN A 241 -12.20 -7.31 20.95
C ASN A 241 -12.28 -7.32 19.40
N GLY A 242 -11.31 -6.68 18.75
CA GLY A 242 -11.20 -6.65 17.29
C GLY A 242 -9.96 -5.97 16.77
N LEU A 243 -9.90 -5.81 15.44
CA LEU A 243 -8.84 -5.09 14.73
C LEU A 243 -9.39 -3.78 14.17
N GLY A 244 -8.67 -2.68 14.41
CA GLY A 244 -9.05 -1.36 13.91
C GLY A 244 -8.78 -1.21 12.41
N THR A 245 -9.67 -0.49 11.71
CA THR A 245 -9.45 -0.06 10.32
C THR A 245 -10.09 1.30 10.04
N LYS A 246 -9.55 2.03 9.04
CA LYS A 246 -9.82 3.46 8.79
C LYS A 246 -10.63 3.76 7.53
N LYS A 247 -10.44 3.03 6.43
CA LYS A 247 -11.02 3.42 5.13
C LYS A 247 -11.47 2.22 4.31
N GLN A 248 -10.60 1.24 4.20
CA GLN A 248 -10.83 0.01 3.48
C GLN A 248 -10.00 -1.07 4.15
N PHE A 249 -10.47 -2.30 4.03
CA PHE A 249 -9.75 -3.47 4.48
C PHE A 249 -10.10 -4.65 3.59
N SER A 250 -9.25 -5.66 3.61
CA SER A 250 -9.52 -6.90 2.89
C SER A 250 -9.34 -8.07 3.83
N ILE A 251 -10.15 -9.10 3.66
CA ILE A 251 -10.02 -10.37 4.39
C ILE A 251 -9.83 -11.51 3.40
N ALA A 252 -9.13 -12.56 3.81
CA ALA A 252 -8.92 -13.74 2.99
C ALA A 252 -9.76 -14.90 3.54
N LEU A 253 -10.81 -15.29 2.81
CA LEU A 253 -11.71 -16.38 3.17
C LEU A 253 -11.92 -17.31 1.97
N LYS A 254 -11.95 -18.62 2.22
CA LYS A 254 -12.36 -19.59 1.19
C LYS A 254 -13.88 -19.58 1.07
N HIS A 255 -14.35 -19.34 -0.15
CA HIS A 255 -15.77 -19.27 -0.51
C HIS A 255 -15.95 -19.64 -1.99
N ASP A 256 -17.21 -19.83 -2.37
CA ASP A 256 -17.65 -19.96 -3.75
C ASP A 256 -18.53 -18.75 -4.12
N SER A 257 -18.71 -18.47 -5.41
CA SER A 257 -19.65 -17.43 -5.84
C SER A 257 -21.08 -17.77 -5.36
N GLY A 258 -21.81 -16.77 -4.84
CA GLY A 258 -23.15 -16.95 -4.25
C GLY A 258 -23.18 -17.15 -2.74
N ASP A 259 -22.04 -17.52 -2.13
CA ASP A 259 -21.90 -17.57 -0.67
C ASP A 259 -22.14 -16.19 -0.02
N VAL A 260 -22.45 -16.19 1.28
CA VAL A 260 -22.62 -14.96 2.06
C VAL A 260 -21.47 -14.81 3.04
N VAL A 261 -20.74 -13.70 2.94
CA VAL A 261 -19.79 -13.29 3.98
C VAL A 261 -20.51 -12.53 5.07
N VAL A 262 -20.28 -12.93 6.32
CA VAL A 262 -20.74 -12.26 7.53
C VAL A 262 -19.55 -11.60 8.20
N VAL A 263 -19.62 -10.27 8.38
CA VAL A 263 -18.59 -9.48 9.06
C VAL A 263 -19.16 -8.97 10.38
N ARG A 264 -18.63 -9.48 11.50
CA ARG A 264 -18.96 -9.00 12.84
C ARG A 264 -18.09 -7.80 13.17
N CYS A 265 -18.70 -6.62 13.21
CA CYS A 265 -17.98 -5.36 13.41
C CYS A 265 -18.83 -4.32 14.13
N LYS A 266 -18.17 -3.25 14.61
CA LYS A 266 -18.82 -2.06 15.17
C LYS A 266 -18.09 -0.80 14.75
N LYS A 267 -18.77 0.34 14.73
CA LYS A 267 -18.12 1.64 14.63
C LYS A 267 -17.67 2.11 16.01
N ILE A 268 -16.62 2.91 16.05
CA ILE A 268 -16.14 3.56 17.29
C ILE A 268 -16.04 5.07 17.15
N VAL A 269 -16.77 5.61 16.17
CA VAL A 269 -16.85 7.03 15.85
C VAL A 269 -18.31 7.48 15.93
N SER A 270 -18.50 8.75 16.30
CA SER A 270 -19.82 9.37 16.20
C SER A 270 -20.23 9.52 14.74
N GLY A 271 -21.54 9.57 14.49
CA GLY A 271 -22.08 9.68 13.13
C GLY A 271 -22.33 8.34 12.45
N LYS A 272 -22.66 8.42 11.16
CA LYS A 272 -23.10 7.29 10.33
C LYS A 272 -21.96 6.83 9.45
N VAL A 273 -21.64 5.55 9.59
CA VAL A 273 -20.64 4.85 8.77
C VAL A 273 -21.31 3.63 8.20
N TRP A 274 -21.05 3.33 6.94
CA TRP A 274 -21.52 2.12 6.28
C TRP A 274 -20.35 1.26 5.86
N LEU A 275 -20.45 -0.04 6.12
CA LEU A 275 -19.57 -1.02 5.50
C LEU A 275 -20.11 -1.33 4.11
N ARG A 276 -19.23 -1.23 3.10
CA ARG A 276 -19.56 -1.43 1.70
C ARG A 276 -18.76 -2.59 1.11
N TYR A 277 -19.45 -3.41 0.34
CA TYR A 277 -18.90 -4.42 -0.56
C TYR A 277 -19.58 -4.25 -1.92
N ASN A 278 -18.79 -3.98 -2.97
CA ASN A 278 -19.26 -3.57 -4.29
C ASN A 278 -20.31 -2.44 -4.17
N ASP A 279 -21.50 -2.64 -4.73
CA ASP A 279 -22.61 -1.68 -4.67
C ASP A 279 -23.48 -1.80 -3.41
N SER A 280 -23.29 -2.86 -2.61
CA SER A 280 -24.04 -3.10 -1.38
C SER A 280 -23.41 -2.42 -0.18
N LYS A 281 -24.22 -1.78 0.66
CA LYS A 281 -23.76 -1.18 1.92
C LYS A 281 -24.73 -1.40 3.06
N GLN A 282 -24.21 -1.55 4.28
CA GLN A 282 -25.00 -1.69 5.50
C GLN A 282 -24.48 -0.73 6.58
N GLU A 283 -25.39 -0.08 7.30
CA GLU A 283 -25.05 0.90 8.35
C GLU A 283 -24.45 0.16 9.56
N LEU A 284 -23.39 0.73 10.12
CA LEU A 284 -22.70 0.18 11.29
C LEU A 284 -23.35 0.66 12.59
N SER A 285 -23.45 -0.25 13.55
CA SER A 285 -23.87 0.04 14.92
C SER A 285 -22.67 0.41 15.81
N ASP A 286 -22.94 1.09 16.92
CA ASP A 286 -21.98 1.33 18.01
C ASP A 286 -21.68 0.03 18.79
N GLU A 287 -22.57 -0.95 18.70
CA GLU A 287 -22.40 -2.31 19.22
C GLU A 287 -22.01 -3.29 18.10
N PHE A 288 -21.42 -4.43 18.48
CA PHE A 288 -21.08 -5.47 17.49
C PHE A 288 -22.33 -6.01 16.80
N THR A 289 -22.36 -5.89 15.48
CA THR A 289 -23.42 -6.44 14.62
C THR A 289 -22.82 -7.28 13.50
N ASP A 290 -23.62 -8.25 13.04
CA ASP A 290 -23.27 -9.12 11.92
C ASP A 290 -23.83 -8.52 10.63
N LEU A 291 -22.94 -8.03 9.76
CA LEU A 291 -23.30 -7.50 8.45
C LEU A 291 -23.07 -8.56 7.39
N SER A 292 -24.07 -8.82 6.54
CA SER A 292 -24.07 -9.95 5.59
C SER A 292 -24.03 -9.47 4.14
N PHE A 293 -23.04 -9.89 3.36
CA PHE A 293 -22.91 -9.52 1.94
C PHE A 293 -22.84 -10.77 1.08
N ARG A 294 -23.60 -10.79 -0.02
CA ARG A 294 -23.53 -11.88 -1.01
C ARG A 294 -22.31 -11.66 -1.89
N LEU A 295 -21.46 -12.68 -2.02
CA LEU A 295 -20.25 -12.67 -2.82
C LEU A 295 -20.58 -13.00 -4.28
N ASP A 296 -20.02 -12.23 -5.20
CA ASP A 296 -20.17 -12.42 -6.65
C ASP A 296 -18.92 -13.00 -7.33
N SER A 297 -17.78 -13.03 -6.63
CA SER A 297 -16.50 -13.56 -7.11
C SER A 297 -16.08 -14.85 -6.40
N GLU A 298 -15.14 -15.59 -6.99
CA GLU A 298 -14.40 -16.69 -6.35
C GLU A 298 -13.01 -16.26 -5.83
N GLU A 299 -12.67 -14.97 -5.94
CA GLU A 299 -11.40 -14.45 -5.44
C GLU A 299 -11.35 -14.53 -3.93
N SER A 300 -10.43 -15.32 -3.37
CA SER A 300 -10.39 -15.56 -1.92
C SER A 300 -10.14 -14.30 -1.08
N ILE A 301 -9.65 -13.21 -1.66
CA ILE A 301 -9.46 -11.93 -0.98
C ILE A 301 -10.70 -11.06 -1.23
N ILE A 302 -11.45 -10.78 -0.16
CA ILE A 302 -12.68 -10.00 -0.19
C ILE A 302 -12.36 -8.58 0.26
N HIS A 303 -12.68 -7.61 -0.59
CA HIS A 303 -12.38 -6.19 -0.37
C HIS A 303 -13.59 -5.42 0.15
N PHE A 304 -13.42 -4.73 1.29
CA PHE A 304 -14.41 -3.87 1.88
C PHE A 304 -13.94 -2.42 1.90
N SER A 305 -14.87 -1.48 1.78
CA SER A 305 -14.63 -0.06 1.97
C SER A 305 -15.65 0.54 2.93
N LEU A 306 -15.28 1.66 3.55
CA LEU A 306 -16.15 2.43 4.41
C LEU A 306 -16.72 3.60 3.63
N ALA A 307 -18.03 3.79 3.73
CA ALA A 307 -18.70 5.01 3.30
C ALA A 307 -19.09 5.83 4.53
N ILE A 308 -18.95 7.15 4.43
CA ILE A 308 -19.25 8.11 5.50
C ILE A 308 -20.25 9.11 4.93
N ASP A 309 -21.13 9.66 5.75
CA ASP A 309 -22.02 10.74 5.36
C ASP A 309 -21.17 11.95 4.93
N PRO A 310 -21.35 12.47 3.70
CA PRO A 310 -20.54 13.58 3.21
C PRO A 310 -20.66 14.85 4.06
N ASN A 311 -21.71 14.98 4.88
CA ASN A 311 -21.89 16.12 5.79
C ASN A 311 -21.18 15.93 7.14
N GLN A 312 -20.59 14.76 7.40
CA GLN A 312 -19.91 14.47 8.66
C GLN A 312 -18.41 14.67 8.53
N ASN A 313 -17.84 15.40 9.50
CA ASN A 313 -16.40 15.56 9.62
C ASN A 313 -15.88 14.57 10.67
N LEU A 314 -15.42 13.40 10.21
CA LEU A 314 -14.84 12.38 11.08
C LEU A 314 -13.32 12.56 11.16
N ASP A 315 -12.78 12.34 12.36
CA ASP A 315 -11.33 12.26 12.53
C ASP A 315 -10.78 10.98 11.88
N GLN A 316 -10.30 11.12 10.65
CA GLN A 316 -9.74 10.00 9.88
C GLN A 316 -8.36 9.53 10.38
N SER A 317 -7.78 10.20 11.38
CA SER A 317 -6.52 9.77 11.99
C SER A 317 -6.71 8.53 12.87
N LEU A 318 -7.92 8.28 13.36
CA LEU A 318 -8.27 7.11 14.18
C LEU A 318 -8.95 6.02 13.35
N SER A 319 -8.93 4.77 13.85
CA SER A 319 -9.82 3.74 13.30
C SER A 319 -11.27 4.18 13.35
N MET A 320 -12.00 3.92 12.28
CA MET A 320 -13.44 4.19 12.24
C MET A 320 -14.26 2.98 12.69
N ILE A 321 -13.75 1.78 12.44
CA ILE A 321 -14.42 0.53 12.82
C ILE A 321 -13.47 -0.44 13.49
N VAL A 322 -14.06 -1.37 14.22
CA VAL A 322 -13.42 -2.53 14.85
C VAL A 322 -14.06 -3.79 14.27
N VAL A 323 -13.25 -4.66 13.67
CA VAL A 323 -13.68 -5.95 13.10
C VAL A 323 -13.27 -7.07 14.06
N GLY A 324 -14.25 -7.83 14.57
CA GLY A 324 -14.00 -8.93 15.50
C GLY A 324 -13.82 -10.27 14.79
N SER A 325 -14.80 -10.66 13.98
CA SER A 325 -14.78 -11.95 13.29
C SER A 325 -15.40 -11.85 11.89
N CYS A 326 -15.04 -12.79 11.03
CA CYS A 326 -15.64 -12.95 9.71
C CYS A 326 -15.96 -14.41 9.45
N SER A 327 -17.03 -14.73 8.74
CA SER A 327 -17.36 -16.12 8.40
C SER A 327 -18.12 -16.23 7.08
N ILE A 328 -18.02 -17.38 6.44
CA ILE A 328 -18.78 -17.73 5.24
C ILE A 328 -19.98 -18.58 5.63
N LYS A 329 -21.16 -18.13 5.21
CA LYS A 329 -22.39 -18.93 5.18
C LYS A 329 -22.57 -19.48 3.77
N LYS A 330 -22.52 -20.81 3.65
CA LYS A 330 -22.74 -21.51 2.38
C LYS A 330 -24.16 -21.32 1.90
N GLN A 331 -24.31 -21.21 0.58
CA GLN A 331 -25.61 -21.12 -0.10
C GLN A 331 -26.49 -22.35 0.15
#